data_AF-A0A7X3ZPC9-F1
#
_entry.id   AF-A0A7X3ZPC9-F1
#
_cell.length_a   1.000
_cell.length_b   1.000
_cell.length_c   1.000
_cell.angle_alpha   90.00
_cell.angle_beta   90.00
_cell.angle_gamma   90.00
#
_symmetry.space_group_name_H-M   'P 1'
#
loop_
_entity.id
_entity.type
_entity.pdbx_description
1 polymer ?
#
loop_
_entity_poly.entity_id
_entity_poly.type
_entity_poly.pdbx_seq_one_letter_code
_entity_poly.pdbx_strand_id
1 'polypeptide(L)' 'MAVSVVPKEAADYYASLKKHAEQQGTPLSENDLWIAATAMAFNAILVTADSDFQQIAGFGLQVEDWTN' A
#
# COMPACT_ATOMS: atom_id res chain seq x y z
N MET A 1 -21.61 -14.92 2.27
CA MET A 1 -21.43 -13.48 2.00
C MET A 1 -20.09 -13.29 1.33
N ALA A 2 -20.06 -12.82 0.07
CA ALA A 2 -18.81 -12.42 -0.55
C ALA A 2 -18.58 -10.95 -0.20
N VAL A 3 -17.76 -10.69 0.81
CA VAL A 3 -17.21 -9.36 1.03
C VAL A 3 -15.91 -9.33 0.23
N SER A 4 -15.91 -8.69 -0.94
CA SER A 4 -14.65 -8.22 -1.53
C SER A 4 -14.62 -6.70 -1.39
N VAL A 5 -14.14 -6.24 -0.23
CA VAL A 5 -13.93 -4.80 0.02
C VAL A 5 -12.74 -4.27 -0.79
N VAL A 6 -11.81 -5.14 -1.15
CA VAL A 6 -10.63 -4.79 -1.94
C VAL A 6 -11.01 -4.78 -3.43
N PRO A 7 -10.85 -3.64 -4.14
CA PRO A 7 -11.13 -3.54 -5.57
C PRO A 7 -10.17 -4.42 -6.36
N LYS A 8 -10.60 -4.92 -7.54
CA LYS A 8 -9.78 -5.84 -8.34
C LYS A 8 -8.49 -5.18 -8.81
N GLU A 9 -8.56 -3.88 -9.08
CA GLU A 9 -7.45 -3.03 -9.49
C GLU A 9 -6.33 -3.00 -8.45
N ALA A 10 -6.64 -3.25 -7.17
CA ALA A 10 -5.62 -3.35 -6.12
C ALA A 10 -4.67 -4.53 -6.36
N ALA A 11 -5.07 -5.58 -7.09
CA ALA A 11 -4.18 -6.70 -7.37
C ALA A 11 -2.98 -6.29 -8.25
N ASP A 12 -3.19 -5.38 -9.20
CA ASP A 12 -2.12 -4.88 -10.09
C ASP A 12 -1.16 -3.95 -9.33
N TYR A 13 -1.69 -3.10 -8.44
CA TYR A 13 -0.88 -2.29 -7.54
C TYR A 13 -0.09 -3.16 -6.57
N TYR A 14 -0.71 -4.18 -5.96
CA TYR A 14 -0.05 -5.13 -5.06
C TYR A 14 1.13 -5.83 -5.75
N ALA A 15 0.91 -6.38 -6.95
CA ALA A 15 1.95 -7.08 -7.69
C ALA A 15 3.14 -6.15 -8.00
N SER A 16 2.86 -4.89 -8.36
CA SER A 16 3.88 -3.89 -8.65
C SER A 16 4.66 -3.49 -7.40
N LEU A 17 3.97 -3.23 -6.28
CA LEU A 17 4.60 -2.89 -5.00
C LEU A 17 5.44 -4.04 -4.46
N LYS A 18 4.93 -5.28 -4.50
CA LYS A 18 5.67 -6.47 -4.05
C LYS A 18 6.96 -6.66 -4.81
N LYS A 19 6.90 -6.61 -6.14
CA LYS A 19 8.08 -6.69 -7.00
C LYS A 19 9.09 -5.60 -6.66
N HIS A 20 8.62 -4.37 -6.42
CA HIS A 20 9.51 -3.27 -6.06
C HIS A 20 10.17 -3.49 -4.69
N ALA A 21 9.38 -3.84 -3.67
CA ALA A 21 9.86 -4.12 -2.31
C ALA A 21 10.93 -5.23 -2.29
N GLU A 22 10.68 -6.33 -3.01
CA GLU A 22 11.64 -7.43 -3.17
C GLU A 22 12.95 -6.97 -3.86
N GLN A 23 12.85 -6.10 -4.87
CA GLN A 23 14.03 -5.59 -5.60
C GLN A 23 14.89 -4.63 -4.76
N GLN A 24 14.28 -3.85 -3.86
CA GLN A 24 15.03 -2.93 -2.99
C GLN A 24 15.60 -3.61 -1.74
N GLY A 25 15.26 -4.87 -1.48
CA GLY A 25 15.65 -5.55 -0.25
C GLY A 25 14.92 -5.02 0.98
N THR A 26 13.76 -4.38 0.78
CA THR A 26 12.90 -3.86 1.84
C THR A 26 11.62 -4.69 1.87
N PRO A 27 11.57 -5.80 2.62
CA PRO A 27 10.36 -6.60 2.70
C PRO A 27 9.30 -5.89 3.54
N LEU A 28 8.30 -5.30 2.88
CA LEU A 28 7.04 -4.94 3.52
C LEU A 28 6.24 -6.21 3.85
N SER A 29 5.40 -6.16 4.88
CA SER A 29 4.51 -7.26 5.16
C SER A 29 3.45 -7.40 4.05
N GLU A 30 2.90 -8.60 3.90
CA GLU A 30 1.81 -8.85 2.94
C GLU A 30 0.61 -7.92 3.17
N ASN A 31 0.30 -7.61 4.43
CA ASN A 31 -0.80 -6.72 4.76
C ASN A 31 -0.51 -5.27 4.35
N ASP A 32 0.73 -4.79 4.52
CA ASP A 32 1.10 -3.42 4.13
C ASP A 32 0.99 -3.27 2.61
N LEU A 33 1.43 -4.27 1.87
CA LEU A 33 1.29 -4.30 0.41
C LEU A 33 -0.19 -4.23 0.00
N TRP A 34 -1.07 -5.01 0.63
CA TRP A 34 -2.52 -4.98 0.32
C TRP A 34 -3.19 -3.68 0.75
N ILE A 35 -2.82 -3.11 1.91
CA ILE A 35 -3.34 -1.81 2.39
C ILE A 35 -2.95 -0.69 1.43
N ALA A 36 -1.66 -0.60 1.08
CA ALA A 36 -1.15 0.39 0.14
C ALA A 36 -1.80 0.26 -1.24
N ALA A 37 -1.86 -0.96 -1.78
CA ALA A 37 -2.47 -1.23 -3.06
C ALA A 37 -3.96 -0.87 -3.10
N THR A 38 -4.67 -1.12 -2.00
CA THR A 38 -6.09 -0.75 -1.86
C THR A 38 -6.25 0.77 -1.85
N ALA A 39 -5.42 1.49 -1.10
CA ALA A 39 -5.44 2.96 -1.08
C ALA A 39 -5.17 3.55 -2.46
N MET A 40 -4.18 3.02 -3.18
CA MET A 40 -3.86 3.44 -4.55
C MET A 40 -5.01 3.16 -5.53
N ALA A 41 -5.66 2.00 -5.43
CA ALA A 41 -6.79 1.66 -6.28
C ALA A 41 -7.99 2.61 -6.11
N PHE A 42 -8.19 3.15 -4.91
CA PHE A 42 -9.21 4.17 -4.65
C PHE A 42 -8.72 5.61 -4.85
N ASN A 43 -7.45 5.83 -5.21
CA ASN A 43 -6.82 7.15 -5.21
C ASN A 43 -7.02 7.88 -3.87
N ALA A 44 -6.86 7.15 -2.77
CA ALA A 44 -7.04 7.62 -1.41
C ALA A 44 -5.70 7.91 -0.72
N ILE A 45 -5.74 8.77 0.30
CA ILE A 45 -4.63 9.01 1.22
C ILE A 45 -4.64 7.91 2.29
N LEU A 46 -3.51 7.23 2.50
CA LEU A 46 -3.33 6.30 3.60
C LEU A 46 -2.92 7.06 4.85
N VAL A 47 -3.81 7.13 5.84
CA VAL A 47 -3.48 7.67 7.16
C VAL A 47 -2.85 6.56 8.00
N THR A 48 -1.60 6.73 8.42
CA THR A 48 -0.88 5.74 9.23
C THR A 48 0.19 6.39 10.11
N ALA A 49 0.44 5.79 11.27
CA ALA A 49 1.59 6.10 12.13
C ALA A 49 2.77 5.15 11.86
N ASP A 50 2.59 4.18 10.97
CA ASP A 50 3.62 3.21 10.59
C ASP A 50 4.56 3.81 9.53
N SER A 51 5.83 3.94 9.90
CA SER A 51 6.86 4.50 9.04
C SER A 51 7.20 3.63 7.83
N ASP A 52 6.84 2.34 7.83
CA ASP A 52 7.18 1.43 6.74
C ASP A 52 6.56 1.85 5.40
N PHE A 53 5.37 2.47 5.44
CA PHE A 53 4.72 3.00 4.24
C PHE A 53 5.46 4.18 3.59
N GLN A 54 6.33 4.88 4.33
CA GLN A 54 7.17 5.95 3.76
C GLN A 54 8.14 5.41 2.71
N GLN A 55 8.53 4.13 2.81
CA GLN A 55 9.44 3.48 1.87
C GLN A 55 8.81 3.29 0.48
N ILE A 56 7.48 3.29 0.40
CA ILE A 56 6.73 3.15 -0.86
C ILE A 56 5.86 4.37 -1.20
N ALA A 57 5.89 5.44 -0.40
CA ALA A 57 5.22 6.70 -0.72
C ALA A 57 5.66 7.27 -2.09
N GLY A 58 6.94 7.10 -2.44
CA GLY A 58 7.49 7.49 -3.75
C GLY A 58 6.91 6.73 -4.96
N PHE A 59 6.14 5.67 -4.74
CA PHE A 59 5.51 4.86 -5.79
C PHE A 59 4.07 5.27 -6.13
N GLY A 60 3.67 6.48 -5.74
CA GLY A 60 2.33 7.02 -5.97
C GLY A 60 1.35 6.75 -4.83
N LEU A 61 1.83 6.21 -3.71
CA LEU A 61 1.05 6.13 -2.47
C LEU A 61 1.11 7.48 -1.73
N GLN A 62 -0.04 8.05 -1.44
CA GLN A 62 -0.15 9.25 -0.61
C GLN A 62 -0.31 8.84 0.85
N VAL A 63 0.46 9.45 1.76
CA VAL A 63 0.50 9.07 3.18
C VAL A 63 0.40 10.31 4.06
N GLU A 64 -0.40 10.22 5.12
CA GLU A 64 -0.49 11.23 6.19
C GLU A 64 -0.32 10.57 7.56
N ASP A 65 0.26 11.29 8.52
CA ASP A 65 0.34 10.90 9.93
C ASP A 65 -0.41 11.93 10.78
N TRP A 66 -1.38 11.46 11.57
CA TRP A 66 -2.27 12.29 12.38
C TRP A 66 -2.00 12.17 13.89
N THR A 67 -0.84 11.65 14.29
CA THR A 67 -0.50 11.45 15.71
C THR A 67 0.08 12.69 16.42
N ASN A 68 0.08 13.85 15.75
CA ASN A 68 0.47 15.15 16.32
C ASN A 68 -0.66 15.84 17.07
#